data_AF-A0A1C3XK71-F1
#
_entry.id   AF-A0A1C3XK71-F1
#
_cell.length_a   1.000
_cell.length_b   1.000
_cell.length_c   1.000
_cell.angle_alpha   90.00
_cell.angle_beta   90.00
_cell.angle_gamma   90.00
#
_symmetry.space_group_name_H-M   'P 1'
#
loop_
_entity.id
_entity.type
_entity.pdbx_description
1 polymer ?
#
loop_
_entity_poly.entity_id
_entity_poly.type
_entity_poly.pdbx_seq_one_letter_code
_entity_poly.pdbx_strand_id
1 'polypeptide(L)'
;MKPSADDTSKRQRRQQELDELEARKKFSADIETFVARRNALDLLVKTKACAAACAVASVTSHITRIRRKVLTTSLQTSLQDEIVALDLQHLPLKLADRGEVGKSKVHIGLEAQQKVGKNSEILSEGEKRALALAGFLAELKEVGARHGIVVDDPVSSLDHARMEAVARRLVKEAAAGRQVIIFTHNLFFHYAVLEAAHELKVRVREEWIAKHGDGRFGIIDNNQQPWISMGVTKRLSIIDDRLQKKRATYSEADEANRSFVTDVYTKMRETWEHAIEEILFAGVVGRFRPNVATMRLRAAHVDKSDYEAIYAGMTRCSKYSGHDQAAGVPADLPKFADIKADLDKLTSYVTAANTRRKTLEKEGQAYEDGPMAADVLD
;
A
#
# COMPACT_ATOMS: atom_id res chain seq x y z
N MET A 1 43.11 -36.32 103.64
CA MET A 1 44.16 -35.47 103.06
C MET A 1 43.52 -34.59 102.00
N LYS A 2 43.61 -33.26 102.12
CA LYS A 2 43.15 -32.32 101.08
C LYS A 2 44.11 -32.43 99.87
N PRO A 3 43.62 -32.51 98.63
CA PRO A 3 44.49 -32.58 97.45
C PRO A 3 45.37 -31.33 97.36
N SER A 4 46.65 -31.51 96.98
CA SER A 4 47.62 -30.43 96.80
C SER A 4 47.21 -29.50 95.64
N ALA A 5 47.63 -28.23 95.69
CA ALA A 5 47.36 -27.22 94.65
C ALA A 5 47.81 -27.69 93.24
N ASP A 6 48.88 -28.48 93.16
CA ASP A 6 49.41 -29.03 91.91
C ASP A 6 48.48 -30.12 91.30
N ASP A 7 47.76 -30.88 92.13
CA ASP A 7 46.77 -31.86 91.67
C ASP A 7 45.48 -31.20 91.17
N THR A 8 45.16 -30.02 91.71
CA THR A 8 43.95 -29.27 91.31
C THR A 8 44.14 -28.63 89.94
N SER A 9 45.32 -28.04 89.68
CA SER A 9 45.67 -27.50 88.35
C SER A 9 45.79 -28.59 87.28
N LYS A 10 46.37 -29.75 87.60
CA LYS A 10 46.41 -30.91 86.69
C LYS A 10 45.03 -31.48 86.38
N ARG A 11 44.09 -31.40 87.33
CA ARG A 11 42.70 -31.83 87.11
C ARG A 11 41.96 -30.86 86.19
N GLN A 12 42.17 -29.56 86.35
CA GLN A 12 41.54 -28.54 85.53
C GLN A 12 42.04 -28.59 84.08
N ARG A 13 43.34 -28.82 83.86
CA ARG A 13 43.92 -29.01 82.52
C ARG A 13 43.37 -30.26 81.83
N ARG A 14 43.26 -31.37 82.57
CA ARG A 14 42.63 -32.60 82.05
C ARG A 14 41.14 -32.43 81.74
N GLN A 15 40.42 -31.62 82.50
CA GLN A 15 39.03 -31.30 82.21
C GLN A 15 38.91 -30.47 80.92
N GLN A 16 39.75 -29.47 80.72
CA GLN A 16 39.78 -28.69 79.48
C GLN A 16 40.13 -29.53 78.26
N GLU A 17 41.12 -30.43 78.39
CA GLU A 17 41.47 -31.37 77.32
C GLU A 17 40.31 -32.34 77.02
N LEU A 18 39.59 -32.80 78.04
CA LEU A 18 38.42 -33.65 77.87
C LEU A 18 37.28 -32.90 77.19
N ASP A 19 36.98 -31.67 77.61
CA ASP A 19 35.96 -30.81 77.01
C ASP A 19 36.30 -30.50 75.54
N GLU A 20 37.58 -30.25 75.22
CA GLU A 20 38.05 -30.03 73.86
C GLU A 20 37.92 -31.31 73.00
N LEU A 21 38.30 -32.47 73.54
CA LEU A 21 38.17 -33.74 72.84
C LEU A 21 36.69 -34.12 72.63
N GLU A 22 35.82 -33.86 73.60
CA GLU A 22 34.37 -34.01 73.45
C GLU A 22 33.79 -33.06 72.40
N ALA A 23 34.25 -31.81 72.38
CA ALA A 23 33.87 -30.85 71.35
C ALA A 23 34.33 -31.30 69.96
N ARG A 24 35.57 -31.79 69.82
CA ARG A 24 36.10 -32.34 68.55
C ARG A 24 35.34 -33.59 68.12
N LYS A 25 34.95 -34.46 69.06
CA LYS A 25 34.15 -35.66 68.77
C LYS A 25 32.75 -35.29 68.29
N LYS A 26 32.07 -34.35 68.98
CA LYS A 26 30.77 -33.82 68.54
C LYS A 26 30.87 -33.15 67.18
N PHE A 27 31.88 -32.29 66.98
CA PHE A 27 32.11 -31.64 65.70
C PHE A 27 32.38 -32.66 64.59
N SER A 28 33.16 -33.72 64.86
CA SER A 28 33.44 -34.77 63.86
C SER A 28 32.19 -35.52 63.41
N ALA A 29 31.18 -35.66 64.27
CA ALA A 29 29.90 -36.25 63.90
C ALA A 29 29.08 -35.34 62.97
N ASP A 30 29.27 -34.02 63.06
CA ASP A 30 28.50 -33.02 62.32
C ASP A 30 29.27 -32.38 61.15
N ILE A 31 30.54 -32.75 60.92
CA ILE A 31 31.41 -32.17 59.87
C ILE A 31 30.72 -32.22 58.50
N GLU A 32 30.07 -33.33 58.15
CA GLU A 32 29.40 -33.49 56.86
C GLU A 32 28.27 -32.47 56.69
N THR A 33 27.51 -32.19 57.75
CA THR A 33 26.45 -31.18 57.77
C THR A 33 27.01 -29.78 57.53
N PHE A 34 28.14 -29.44 58.17
CA PHE A 34 28.81 -28.15 57.97
C PHE A 34 29.38 -28.01 56.55
N VAL A 35 29.99 -29.06 56.01
CA VAL A 35 30.51 -29.08 54.63
C VAL A 35 29.37 -28.94 53.63
N ALA A 36 28.26 -29.66 53.81
CA ALA A 36 27.07 -29.54 52.98
C ALA A 36 26.49 -28.11 53.03
N ARG A 37 26.41 -27.50 54.22
CA ARG A 37 25.95 -26.12 54.37
C ARG A 37 26.86 -25.11 53.69
N ARG A 38 28.18 -25.27 53.82
CA ARG A 38 29.18 -24.43 53.12
C ARG A 38 29.02 -24.55 51.60
N ASN A 39 28.91 -25.76 51.08
CA ASN A 39 28.75 -26.00 49.64
C ASN A 39 27.43 -25.40 49.11
N ALA A 40 26.34 -25.52 49.87
CA ALA A 40 25.07 -24.89 49.53
C ALA A 40 25.16 -23.34 49.51
N LEU A 41 25.88 -22.75 50.46
CA LEU A 41 26.15 -21.30 50.48
C LEU A 41 27.00 -20.86 49.29
N ASP A 42 28.05 -21.60 48.96
CA ASP A 42 28.91 -21.32 47.80
C ASP A 42 28.11 -21.39 46.49
N LEU A 43 27.26 -22.42 46.33
CA LEU A 43 26.36 -22.54 45.19
C LEU A 43 25.36 -21.37 45.13
N LEU A 44 24.80 -20.94 46.25
CA LEU A 44 23.87 -19.81 46.32
C LEU A 44 24.54 -18.49 45.89
N VAL A 45 25.77 -18.24 46.35
CA VAL A 45 26.55 -17.06 45.95
C VAL A 45 26.83 -17.09 44.43
N LYS A 46 27.28 -18.23 43.91
CA LYS A 46 27.56 -18.40 42.46
C LYS A 46 26.29 -18.23 41.62
N THR A 47 25.18 -18.83 42.01
CA THR A 47 23.90 -18.72 41.29
C THR A 47 23.33 -17.29 41.31
N LYS A 48 23.45 -16.58 42.44
CA LYS A 48 23.09 -15.15 42.50
C LYS A 48 23.94 -14.29 41.57
N ALA A 49 25.25 -14.55 41.51
CA ALA A 49 26.15 -13.83 40.59
C ALA A 49 25.76 -14.08 39.12
N CYS A 50 25.48 -15.33 38.75
CA CYS A 50 25.00 -15.67 37.40
C CYS A 50 23.65 -15.01 37.08
N ALA A 51 22.69 -15.02 38.02
CA ALA A 51 21.39 -14.39 37.84
C ALA A 51 21.51 -12.87 37.62
N ALA A 52 22.43 -12.21 38.34
CA ALA A 52 22.73 -10.79 38.16
C ALA A 52 23.40 -10.51 36.81
N ALA A 53 24.33 -11.36 36.37
CA ALA A 53 24.98 -11.23 35.06
C ALA A 53 24.00 -11.45 33.89
N CYS A 54 23.02 -12.32 34.05
CA CYS A 54 21.95 -12.57 33.08
C CYS A 54 20.80 -11.54 33.16
N ALA A 55 20.92 -10.48 33.98
CA ALA A 55 19.88 -9.48 34.13
C ALA A 55 19.72 -8.64 32.86
N VAL A 56 18.65 -8.91 32.12
CA VAL A 56 18.25 -8.23 30.86
C VAL A 56 17.94 -6.74 31.06
N ALA A 57 17.82 -6.27 32.30
CA ALA A 57 17.55 -4.88 32.66
C ALA A 57 18.65 -3.91 32.19
N SER A 58 19.92 -4.33 32.20
CA SER A 58 21.04 -3.49 31.73
C SER A 58 20.99 -3.31 30.22
N VAL A 59 20.74 -4.38 29.46
CA VAL A 59 20.57 -4.34 28.00
C VAL A 59 19.34 -3.52 27.63
N THR A 60 18.21 -3.72 28.33
CA THR A 60 16.95 -2.98 28.09
C THR A 60 17.12 -1.49 28.36
N SER A 61 17.79 -1.12 29.46
CA SER A 61 18.06 0.28 29.78
C SER A 61 19.03 0.92 28.78
N HIS A 62 20.03 0.16 28.29
CA HIS A 62 20.95 0.64 27.27
C HIS A 62 20.27 0.87 25.92
N ILE A 63 19.43 -0.07 25.47
CA ILE A 63 18.60 0.07 24.28
C ILE A 63 17.66 1.28 24.42
N THR A 64 17.01 1.45 25.57
CA THR A 64 16.12 2.59 25.83
C THR A 64 16.87 3.92 25.79
N ARG A 65 18.09 3.97 26.35
CA ARG A 65 18.93 5.17 26.36
C ARG A 65 19.44 5.54 24.97
N ILE A 66 19.93 4.56 24.20
CA ILE A 66 20.32 4.77 22.80
C ILE A 66 19.10 5.20 22.00
N ARG A 67 17.95 4.56 22.21
CA ARG A 67 16.71 4.93 21.52
C ARG A 67 16.24 6.33 21.88
N ARG A 68 16.31 6.82 23.12
CA ARG A 68 16.01 8.24 23.43
C ARG A 68 17.01 9.21 22.79
N LYS A 69 18.23 8.77 22.50
CA LYS A 69 19.20 9.55 21.72
C LYS A 69 18.97 9.47 20.20
N VAL A 70 18.40 8.36 19.70
CA VAL A 70 18.23 8.05 18.27
C VAL A 70 16.81 8.32 17.77
N LEU A 71 15.79 8.29 18.63
CA LEU A 71 14.48 8.95 18.45
C LEU A 71 14.76 10.45 18.55
N THR A 72 15.41 10.94 17.53
CA THR A 72 15.73 12.33 17.32
C THR A 72 14.45 13.13 17.25
N THR A 73 14.50 14.38 17.71
CA THR A 73 13.50 15.40 17.38
C THR A 73 13.20 15.40 15.87
N SER A 74 14.18 15.04 15.02
CA SER A 74 14.00 14.88 13.58
C SER A 74 13.01 13.78 13.18
N LEU A 75 12.95 12.63 13.85
CA LEU A 75 11.93 11.61 13.56
C LEU A 75 10.55 12.09 13.98
N GLN A 76 10.44 12.78 15.13
CA GLN A 76 9.18 13.35 15.58
C GLN A 76 8.66 14.42 14.61
N THR A 77 9.53 15.31 14.15
CA THR A 77 9.21 16.31 13.12
C THR A 77 8.84 15.63 11.80
N SER A 78 9.63 14.65 11.36
CA SER A 78 9.35 13.90 10.13
C SER A 78 8.00 13.20 10.17
N LEU A 79 7.66 12.56 11.30
CA LEU A 79 6.37 11.90 11.48
C LEU A 79 5.23 12.92 11.47
N GLN A 80 5.41 14.07 12.11
CA GLN A 80 4.40 15.13 12.09
C GLN A 80 4.16 15.64 10.67
N ASP A 81 5.21 15.83 9.87
CA ASP A 81 5.11 16.22 8.47
C ASP A 81 4.33 15.18 7.66
N GLU A 82 4.58 13.89 7.90
CA GLU A 82 3.84 12.80 7.22
C GLU A 82 2.37 12.72 7.66
N ILE A 83 2.06 12.94 8.94
CA ILE A 83 0.68 13.01 9.46
C ILE A 83 -0.09 14.15 8.78
N VAL A 84 0.55 15.31 8.61
CA VAL A 84 -0.04 16.45 7.90
C VAL A 84 -0.22 16.13 6.41
N ALA A 85 0.79 15.53 5.78
CA ALA A 85 0.76 15.21 4.35
C ALA A 85 -0.27 14.13 3.98
N LEU A 86 -0.59 13.23 4.92
CA LEU A 86 -1.55 12.14 4.75
C LEU A 86 -2.94 12.46 5.31
N ASP A 87 -3.20 13.72 5.68
CA ASP A 87 -4.48 14.21 6.20
C ASP A 87 -4.98 13.44 7.45
N LEU A 88 -4.09 13.25 8.41
CA LEU A 88 -4.36 12.55 9.68
C LEU A 88 -4.43 13.51 10.88
N GLN A 89 -4.61 14.80 10.65
CA GLN A 89 -4.53 15.84 11.69
C GLN A 89 -5.68 15.80 12.70
N HIS A 90 -6.82 15.21 12.32
CA HIS A 90 -7.96 15.01 13.21
C HIS A 90 -7.66 13.99 14.32
N LEU A 91 -6.60 13.19 14.17
CA LEU A 91 -6.16 12.26 15.20
C LEU A 91 -5.20 13.00 16.16
N PRO A 92 -5.55 13.10 17.45
CA PRO A 92 -4.64 13.69 18.42
C PRO A 92 -3.52 12.68 18.67
N LEU A 93 -2.42 12.73 17.92
CA LEU A 93 -1.32 11.76 18.02
C LEU A 93 -0.15 12.37 18.78
N LYS A 94 0.32 11.67 19.83
CA LYS A 94 1.59 11.96 20.50
C LYS A 94 2.46 10.71 20.53
N LEU A 95 3.72 10.87 20.15
CA LEU A 95 4.72 9.82 20.33
C LEU A 95 4.87 9.52 21.83
N ALA A 96 4.55 8.28 22.21
CA ALA A 96 4.63 7.82 23.58
C ALA A 96 5.59 6.64 23.67
N ASP A 97 6.69 6.83 24.41
CA ASP A 97 7.64 5.77 24.71
C ASP A 97 7.02 4.76 25.69
N ARG A 98 6.69 3.55 25.22
CA ARG A 98 6.37 2.42 26.09
C ARG A 98 7.27 1.23 25.75
N GLY A 99 8.34 1.06 26.53
CA GLY A 99 9.23 -0.10 26.43
C GLY A 99 8.65 -1.30 27.18
N GLU A 100 8.52 -2.45 26.52
CA GLU A 100 8.37 -3.75 27.16
C GLU A 100 9.75 -4.42 27.32
N VAL A 101 9.95 -5.13 28.43
CA VAL A 101 11.21 -5.83 28.74
C VAL A 101 11.54 -6.81 27.61
N GLY A 102 12.72 -6.68 27.02
CA GLY A 102 13.25 -7.59 25.98
C GLY A 102 12.74 -7.39 24.55
N LYS A 103 11.68 -6.61 24.31
CA LYS A 103 11.21 -6.24 22.95
C LYS A 103 10.79 -4.77 22.93
N SER A 104 11.63 -3.92 22.33
CA SER A 104 11.35 -2.49 22.23
C SER A 104 10.53 -2.17 20.96
N LYS A 105 9.22 -1.93 21.13
CA LYS A 105 8.32 -1.45 20.06
C LYS A 105 8.15 0.08 20.18
N VAL A 106 8.30 0.82 19.09
CA VAL A 106 7.84 2.24 19.05
C VAL A 106 6.34 2.20 18.85
N HIS A 107 5.59 2.90 19.71
CA HIS A 107 4.14 3.03 19.58
C HIS A 107 3.81 4.50 19.38
N ILE A 108 3.03 4.79 18.35
CA ILE A 108 2.42 6.12 18.21
C ILE A 108 1.18 6.10 19.11
N GLY A 109 1.19 6.93 20.15
CA GLY A 109 0.11 7.10 21.12
C GLY A 109 -0.97 8.08 20.62
N LEU A 110 -2.22 7.90 21.04
CA LEU A 110 -3.21 8.98 20.95
C LEU A 110 -3.09 9.87 22.19
N GLU A 111 -3.00 11.17 21.99
CA GLU A 111 -3.15 12.20 23.02
C GLU A 111 -4.63 12.31 23.40
N ALA A 112 -5.02 11.53 24.40
CA ALA A 112 -6.29 11.69 25.07
C ALA A 112 -6.03 12.16 26.51
N GLN A 113 -6.87 13.08 27.02
CA GLN A 113 -6.80 13.57 28.41
C GLN A 113 -7.09 12.46 29.44
N GLN A 114 -7.54 11.28 29.00
CA GLN A 114 -7.72 10.07 29.82
C GLN A 114 -6.87 8.93 29.24
N LYS A 115 -6.46 7.96 30.08
CA LYS A 115 -5.83 6.71 29.63
C LYS A 115 -6.84 5.91 28.81
N VAL A 116 -6.98 6.23 27.52
CA VAL A 116 -7.80 5.42 26.61
C VAL A 116 -7.03 4.13 26.28
N GLY A 117 -7.77 3.05 26.03
CA GLY A 117 -7.25 1.71 25.73
C GLY A 117 -6.27 1.65 24.54
N LYS A 118 -5.88 0.44 24.14
CA LYS A 118 -4.92 0.25 23.03
C LYS A 118 -5.41 1.02 21.80
N ASN A 119 -4.53 1.81 21.15
CA ASN A 119 -4.89 2.61 19.96
C ASN A 119 -5.52 1.78 18.82
N SER A 120 -5.28 0.45 18.83
CA SER A 120 -5.94 -0.52 17.96
C SER A 120 -7.47 -0.59 18.12
N GLU A 121 -8.04 -0.09 19.22
CA GLU A 121 -9.48 -0.17 19.52
C GLU A 121 -10.23 1.12 19.15
N ILE A 122 -9.51 2.22 18.90
CA ILE A 122 -10.11 3.55 18.65
C ILE A 122 -9.97 3.94 17.18
N LEU A 123 -8.81 3.64 16.57
CA LEU A 123 -8.56 3.96 15.16
C LEU A 123 -9.34 3.01 14.25
N SER A 124 -9.89 3.57 13.17
CA SER A 124 -10.38 2.76 12.04
C SER A 124 -9.21 1.99 11.40
N GLU A 125 -9.52 0.91 10.66
CA GLU A 125 -8.51 0.14 9.94
C GLU A 125 -7.72 1.00 8.95
N GLY A 126 -8.42 1.89 8.23
CA GLY A 126 -7.81 2.84 7.30
C GLY A 126 -6.83 3.79 7.98
N GLU A 127 -7.21 4.36 9.14
CA GLU A 127 -6.32 5.24 9.90
C GLU A 127 -5.08 4.53 10.42
N LYS A 128 -5.18 3.27 10.85
CA LYS A 128 -4.02 2.48 11.25
C LYS A 128 -3.04 2.28 10.09
N ARG A 129 -3.55 2.00 8.89
CA ARG A 129 -2.73 1.83 7.69
C ARG A 129 -2.06 3.14 7.27
N ALA A 130 -2.82 4.23 7.24
CA ALA A 130 -2.28 5.55 6.92
C ALA A 130 -1.20 5.97 7.92
N LEU A 131 -1.41 5.72 9.22
CA LEU A 131 -0.43 6.01 10.26
C LEU A 131 0.82 5.12 10.16
N ALA A 132 0.64 3.84 9.84
CA ALA A 132 1.77 2.94 9.60
C ALA A 132 2.61 3.41 8.39
N LEU A 133 1.96 3.87 7.32
CA LEU A 133 2.63 4.45 6.16
C LEU A 133 3.36 5.75 6.53
N ALA A 134 2.74 6.62 7.34
CA ALA A 134 3.37 7.83 7.85
C ALA A 134 4.65 7.52 8.64
N GLY A 135 4.58 6.54 9.54
CA GLY A 135 5.72 6.07 10.32
C GLY A 135 6.84 5.52 9.43
N PHE A 136 6.48 4.70 8.45
CA PHE A 136 7.43 4.15 7.49
C PHE A 136 8.13 5.25 6.66
N LEU A 137 7.38 6.22 6.13
CA LEU A 137 7.94 7.33 5.36
C LEU A 137 8.81 8.26 6.21
N ALA A 138 8.46 8.47 7.48
CA ALA A 138 9.27 9.23 8.41
C ALA A 138 10.61 8.54 8.71
N GLU A 139 10.60 7.22 8.93
CA GLU A 139 11.82 6.43 9.12
C GLU A 139 12.72 6.45 7.86
N LEU A 140 12.13 6.45 6.67
CA LEU A 140 12.87 6.52 5.40
C LEU A 140 13.66 7.83 5.22
N LYS A 141 13.17 8.95 5.78
CA LYS A 141 13.91 10.22 5.75
C LYS A 141 15.22 10.13 6.53
N GLU A 142 15.22 9.44 7.67
CA GLU A 142 16.41 9.24 8.50
C GLU A 142 17.43 8.28 7.86
N VAL A 143 16.95 7.24 7.18
CA VAL A 143 17.82 6.28 6.47
C VAL A 143 18.41 6.88 5.17
N GLY A 144 17.75 7.89 4.60
CA GLY A 144 18.17 8.56 3.36
C GLY A 144 17.72 7.85 2.07
N ALA A 145 17.99 8.49 0.93
CA ALA A 145 17.42 8.14 -0.39
C ALA A 145 18.06 6.95 -1.14
N ARG A 146 18.96 6.18 -0.50
CA ARG A 146 19.78 5.18 -1.21
C ARG A 146 19.05 3.89 -1.61
N HIS A 147 17.88 3.63 -1.03
CA HIS A 147 17.17 2.35 -1.19
C HIS A 147 15.81 2.58 -1.87
N GLY A 148 15.45 1.72 -2.82
CA GLY A 148 14.09 1.68 -3.37
C GLY A 148 13.08 1.17 -2.34
N ILE A 149 11.82 1.55 -2.50
CA ILE A 149 10.71 1.07 -1.66
C ILE A 149 9.69 0.32 -2.50
N VAL A 150 9.11 -0.71 -1.89
CA VAL A 150 8.04 -1.50 -2.47
C VAL A 150 6.84 -1.40 -1.52
N VAL A 151 5.72 -0.96 -2.06
CA VAL A 151 4.49 -0.72 -1.29
C VAL A 151 3.38 -1.56 -1.88
N ASP A 152 2.88 -2.52 -1.09
CA ASP A 152 1.79 -3.41 -1.50
C ASP A 152 0.46 -2.90 -0.92
N ASP A 153 -0.45 -2.55 -1.83
CA ASP A 153 -1.80 -2.04 -1.59
C ASP A 153 -1.93 -1.00 -0.45
N PRO A 154 -1.30 0.20 -0.60
CA PRO A 154 -1.24 1.19 0.48
C PRO A 154 -2.57 1.84 0.86
N VAL A 155 -3.65 1.56 0.11
CA VAL A 155 -4.92 2.29 0.19
C VAL A 155 -6.12 1.45 0.58
N SER A 156 -5.91 0.22 1.03
CA SER A 156 -7.01 -0.64 1.46
C SER A 156 -7.78 0.01 2.63
N SER A 157 -9.11 0.08 2.51
CA SER A 157 -10.02 0.71 3.49
C SER A 157 -9.83 2.22 3.72
N LEU A 158 -9.28 2.97 2.75
CA LEU A 158 -9.22 4.43 2.77
C LEU A 158 -10.36 5.08 1.95
N ASP A 159 -10.71 6.32 2.28
CA ASP A 159 -11.57 7.16 1.43
C ASP A 159 -10.78 7.76 0.25
N HIS A 160 -11.48 8.26 -0.78
CA HIS A 160 -10.86 8.79 -2.00
C HIS A 160 -9.86 9.93 -1.75
N ALA A 161 -10.17 10.86 -0.83
CA ALA A 161 -9.30 11.99 -0.52
C ALA A 161 -7.97 11.53 0.09
N ARG A 162 -8.03 10.53 1.00
CA ARG A 162 -6.82 9.91 1.55
C ARG A 162 -6.04 9.13 0.50
N MET A 163 -6.72 8.43 -0.42
CA MET A 163 -6.03 7.73 -1.50
C MET A 163 -5.22 8.69 -2.37
N GLU A 164 -5.77 9.88 -2.67
CA GLU A 164 -5.06 10.93 -3.40
C GLU A 164 -3.88 11.50 -2.61
N ALA A 165 -4.05 11.74 -1.31
CA ALA A 165 -2.97 12.21 -0.44
C ALA A 165 -1.81 11.20 -0.40
N VAL A 166 -2.12 9.90 -0.25
CA VAL A 166 -1.15 8.81 -0.31
C VAL A 166 -0.45 8.76 -1.67
N ALA A 167 -1.20 8.84 -2.78
CA ALA A 167 -0.65 8.81 -4.13
C ALA A 167 0.34 9.96 -4.34
N ARG A 168 -0.09 11.20 -4.04
CA ARG A 168 0.73 12.41 -4.14
C ARG A 168 1.98 12.30 -3.27
N ARG A 169 1.88 11.73 -2.06
CA ARG A 169 3.03 11.59 -1.16
C ARG A 169 4.06 10.57 -1.66
N LEU A 170 3.62 9.43 -2.18
CA LEU A 170 4.50 8.42 -2.78
C LEU A 170 5.21 8.95 -4.02
N VAL A 171 4.50 9.71 -4.86
CA VAL A 171 5.12 10.36 -6.02
C VAL A 171 6.14 11.43 -5.61
N LYS A 172 5.86 12.21 -4.54
CA LYS A 172 6.86 13.14 -3.99
C LYS A 172 8.13 12.43 -3.52
N GLU A 173 7.99 11.24 -2.94
CA GLU A 173 9.15 10.42 -2.56
C GLU A 173 9.95 9.97 -3.80
N ALA A 174 9.25 9.61 -4.88
CA ALA A 174 9.88 9.29 -6.15
C ALA A 174 10.60 10.50 -6.78
N ALA A 175 9.97 11.68 -6.71
CA ALA A 175 10.54 12.95 -7.18
C ALA A 175 11.81 13.34 -6.41
N ALA A 176 11.91 12.97 -5.13
CA ALA A 176 13.11 13.17 -4.31
C ALA A 176 14.29 12.24 -4.72
N GLY A 177 14.11 11.38 -5.72
CA GLY A 177 15.16 10.52 -6.29
C GLY A 177 15.10 9.07 -5.83
N ARG A 178 14.08 8.67 -5.07
CA ARG A 178 13.90 7.27 -4.63
C ARG A 178 13.15 6.45 -5.68
N GLN A 179 13.54 5.20 -5.91
CA GLN A 179 12.69 4.29 -6.69
C GLN A 179 11.50 3.84 -5.83
N VAL A 180 10.28 4.05 -6.33
CA VAL A 180 9.03 3.64 -5.68
C VAL A 180 8.31 2.63 -6.56
N ILE A 181 8.07 1.43 -6.05
CA ILE A 181 7.31 0.36 -6.72
C ILE A 181 6.01 0.18 -5.94
N ILE A 182 4.87 0.28 -6.64
CA ILE A 182 3.54 0.22 -6.04
C ILE A 182 2.81 -0.96 -6.64
N PHE A 183 2.32 -1.87 -5.80
CA PHE A 183 1.33 -2.86 -6.18
C PHE A 183 -0.04 -2.39 -5.70
N THR A 184 -1.03 -2.42 -6.57
CA THR A 184 -2.40 -2.09 -6.19
C THR A 184 -3.38 -2.82 -7.11
N HIS A 185 -4.54 -3.15 -6.55
CA HIS A 185 -5.69 -3.64 -7.31
C HIS A 185 -6.75 -2.53 -7.50
N ASN A 186 -6.53 -1.36 -6.92
CA ASN A 186 -7.46 -0.25 -6.94
C ASN A 186 -7.15 0.67 -8.15
N LEU A 187 -8.05 0.68 -9.14
CA LEU A 187 -7.91 1.50 -10.34
C LEU A 187 -7.93 3.01 -10.05
N PHE A 188 -8.74 3.45 -9.08
CA PHE A 188 -8.78 4.86 -8.69
C PHE A 188 -7.41 5.32 -8.18
N PHE A 189 -6.82 4.55 -7.28
CA PHE A 189 -5.49 4.86 -6.74
C PHE A 189 -4.40 4.82 -7.82
N HIS A 190 -4.46 3.85 -8.74
CA HIS A 190 -3.57 3.81 -9.90
C HIS A 190 -3.64 5.12 -10.71
N TYR A 191 -4.83 5.61 -11.03
CA TYR A 191 -4.99 6.89 -11.75
C TYR A 191 -4.55 8.10 -10.91
N ALA A 192 -4.81 8.11 -9.61
CA ALA A 192 -4.35 9.16 -8.72
C ALA A 192 -2.81 9.25 -8.69
N VAL A 193 -2.10 8.11 -8.74
CA VAL A 193 -0.63 8.07 -8.86
C VAL A 193 -0.17 8.62 -10.21
N LEU A 194 -0.82 8.25 -11.32
CA LEU A 194 -0.48 8.77 -12.64
C LEU A 194 -0.70 10.29 -12.75
N GLU A 195 -1.79 10.79 -12.19
CA GLU A 195 -2.09 12.22 -12.17
C GLU A 195 -1.06 12.99 -11.33
N ALA A 196 -0.78 12.53 -10.11
CA ALA A 196 0.25 13.13 -9.27
C ALA A 196 1.64 13.07 -9.93
N ALA A 197 1.99 11.99 -10.62
CA ALA A 197 3.24 11.86 -11.34
C ALA A 197 3.33 12.80 -12.55
N HIS A 198 2.23 13.00 -13.27
CA HIS A 198 2.15 13.99 -14.33
C HIS A 198 2.35 15.42 -13.79
N GLU A 199 1.65 15.78 -12.71
CA GLU A 199 1.81 17.09 -12.05
C GLU A 199 3.25 17.35 -11.59
N LEU A 200 3.87 16.35 -10.95
CA LEU A 200 5.23 16.43 -10.42
C LEU A 200 6.32 16.10 -11.44
N LYS A 201 5.94 15.85 -12.71
CA LYS A 201 6.84 15.49 -13.82
C LYS A 201 7.75 14.29 -13.50
N VAL A 202 7.22 13.31 -12.78
CA VAL A 202 7.91 12.05 -12.43
C VAL A 202 7.62 11.01 -13.51
N ARG A 203 8.67 10.35 -14.00
CA ARG A 203 8.52 9.25 -14.96
C ARG A 203 7.88 8.03 -14.28
N VAL A 204 6.80 7.52 -14.86
CA VAL A 204 6.12 6.29 -14.41
C VAL A 204 6.31 5.18 -15.43
N ARG A 205 6.41 3.95 -14.93
CA ARG A 205 6.29 2.73 -15.73
C ARG A 205 5.10 1.94 -15.20
N GLU A 206 4.13 1.68 -16.07
CA GLU A 206 2.94 0.90 -15.76
C GLU A 206 3.14 -0.55 -16.22
N GLU A 207 2.82 -1.51 -15.36
CA GLU A 207 2.87 -2.93 -15.68
C GLU A 207 1.65 -3.63 -15.06
N TRP A 208 1.08 -4.58 -15.81
CA TRP A 208 -0.09 -5.32 -15.36
C TRP A 208 0.31 -6.73 -14.96
N ILE A 209 -0.13 -7.15 -13.77
CA ILE A 209 0.15 -8.50 -13.25
C ILE A 209 -1.10 -9.34 -13.33
N ALA A 210 -0.92 -10.52 -13.90
CA ALA A 210 -1.97 -11.45 -14.23
C ALA A 210 -1.90 -12.72 -13.39
N LYS A 211 -3.07 -13.30 -13.10
CA LYS A 211 -3.19 -14.70 -12.67
C LYS A 211 -3.59 -15.53 -13.88
N HIS A 212 -2.74 -16.45 -14.29
CA HIS A 212 -3.05 -17.36 -15.38
C HIS A 212 -3.79 -18.61 -14.87
N GLY A 213 -4.66 -19.18 -15.72
CA GLY A 213 -5.50 -20.34 -15.38
C GLY A 213 -4.73 -21.63 -15.10
N ASP A 214 -3.44 -21.67 -15.42
CA ASP A 214 -2.52 -22.78 -15.12
C ASP A 214 -1.91 -22.71 -13.71
N GLY A 215 -2.36 -21.77 -12.88
CA GLY A 215 -1.89 -21.60 -11.50
C GLY A 215 -0.63 -20.74 -11.37
N ARG A 216 -0.05 -20.23 -12.47
CA ARG A 216 1.06 -19.27 -12.42
C ARG A 216 0.56 -17.88 -12.02
N PHE A 217 1.29 -17.24 -11.12
CA PHE A 217 1.03 -15.89 -10.61
C PHE A 217 2.28 -15.03 -10.71
N GLY A 218 2.12 -13.70 -10.70
CA GLY A 218 3.25 -12.76 -10.75
C GLY A 218 3.85 -12.55 -12.14
N ILE A 219 3.16 -12.96 -13.20
CA ILE A 219 3.60 -12.74 -14.58
C ILE A 219 3.14 -11.35 -15.02
N ILE A 220 4.09 -10.56 -15.52
CA ILE A 220 3.81 -9.30 -16.20
C ILE A 220 3.18 -9.65 -17.55
N ASP A 221 1.89 -9.31 -17.71
CA ASP A 221 1.14 -9.54 -18.93
C ASP A 221 0.39 -8.26 -19.29
N ASN A 222 1.00 -7.45 -20.15
CA ASN A 222 0.41 -6.20 -20.64
C ASN A 222 -0.82 -6.41 -21.55
N ASN A 223 -1.13 -7.66 -21.92
CA ASN A 223 -2.38 -8.01 -22.58
C ASN A 223 -3.54 -8.19 -21.58
N GLN A 224 -3.25 -8.34 -20.29
CA GLN A 224 -4.26 -8.48 -19.23
C GLN A 224 -4.59 -7.17 -18.51
N GLN A 225 -4.21 -6.03 -19.09
CA GLN A 225 -4.75 -4.74 -18.67
C GLN A 225 -6.30 -4.81 -18.59
N PRO A 226 -6.95 -4.36 -17.51
CA PRO A 226 -8.40 -4.35 -17.42
C PRO A 226 -9.02 -3.52 -18.54
N TRP A 227 -10.06 -4.06 -19.20
CA TRP A 227 -10.75 -3.41 -20.32
C TRP A 227 -11.11 -1.94 -20.04
N ILE A 228 -11.60 -1.67 -18.82
CA ILE A 228 -12.01 -0.35 -18.34
C ILE A 228 -10.85 0.67 -18.39
N SER A 229 -9.61 0.21 -18.19
CA SER A 229 -8.41 1.06 -18.18
C SER A 229 -7.72 1.20 -19.54
N MET A 230 -8.11 0.39 -20.54
CA MET A 230 -7.51 0.44 -21.87
C MET A 230 -8.01 1.66 -22.64
N GLY A 231 -7.09 2.37 -23.31
CA GLY A 231 -7.45 3.44 -24.25
C GLY A 231 -8.14 2.92 -25.51
N VAL A 232 -8.89 3.80 -26.18
CA VAL A 232 -9.77 3.47 -27.32
C VAL A 232 -9.04 2.72 -28.43
N THR A 233 -7.82 3.14 -28.79
CA THR A 233 -7.07 2.51 -29.89
C THR A 233 -6.74 1.03 -29.61
N LYS A 234 -6.36 0.70 -28.37
CA LYS A 234 -6.06 -0.68 -27.96
C LYS A 234 -7.33 -1.53 -27.93
N ARG A 235 -8.46 -0.96 -27.48
CA ARG A 235 -9.77 -1.63 -27.52
C ARG A 235 -10.16 -2.03 -28.94
N LEU A 236 -10.00 -1.14 -29.92
CA LEU A 236 -10.29 -1.43 -31.33
C LEU A 236 -9.45 -2.59 -31.86
N SER A 237 -8.14 -2.59 -31.58
CA SER A 237 -7.23 -3.68 -31.99
C SER A 237 -7.69 -5.03 -31.43
N ILE A 238 -8.08 -5.08 -30.16
CA ILE A 238 -8.54 -6.32 -29.51
C ILE A 238 -9.85 -6.82 -30.13
N ILE A 239 -10.78 -5.91 -30.45
CA ILE A 239 -12.04 -6.28 -31.09
C ILE A 239 -11.76 -6.83 -32.50
N ASP A 240 -10.88 -6.18 -33.28
CA ASP A 240 -10.53 -6.63 -34.62
C ASP A 240 -9.84 -8.01 -34.60
N ASP A 241 -8.83 -8.20 -33.74
CA ASP A 241 -8.13 -9.48 -33.58
C ASP A 241 -9.10 -10.62 -33.26
N ARG A 242 -10.09 -10.32 -32.41
CA ARG A 242 -11.11 -11.28 -32.01
C ARG A 242 -12.08 -11.59 -33.16
N LEU A 243 -12.46 -10.60 -33.97
CA LEU A 243 -13.23 -10.84 -35.19
C LEU A 243 -12.47 -11.69 -36.19
N GLN A 244 -11.19 -11.39 -36.43
CA GLN A 244 -10.37 -12.17 -37.38
C GLN A 244 -10.24 -13.63 -36.97
N LYS A 245 -10.03 -13.92 -35.68
CA LYS A 245 -9.98 -15.30 -35.16
C LYS A 245 -11.29 -16.07 -35.35
N LYS A 246 -12.44 -15.38 -35.29
CA LYS A 246 -13.76 -16.01 -35.43
C LYS A 246 -14.21 -16.11 -36.89
N ARG A 247 -13.61 -15.35 -37.82
CA ARG A 247 -14.01 -15.24 -39.23
C ARG A 247 -14.26 -16.57 -39.94
N ALA A 248 -13.38 -17.56 -39.76
CA ALA A 248 -13.48 -18.84 -40.46
C ALA A 248 -14.56 -19.78 -39.90
N THR A 249 -15.01 -19.55 -38.66
CA THR A 249 -15.96 -20.44 -37.95
C THR A 249 -17.31 -19.78 -37.68
N TYR A 250 -17.43 -18.49 -37.97
CA TYR A 250 -18.66 -17.76 -37.74
C TYR A 250 -19.74 -18.15 -38.74
N SER A 251 -20.94 -18.44 -38.23
CA SER A 251 -22.15 -18.60 -39.02
C SER A 251 -23.29 -17.87 -38.33
N GLU A 252 -24.01 -17.04 -39.09
CA GLU A 252 -25.22 -16.34 -38.63
C GLU A 252 -26.40 -17.29 -38.34
N ALA A 253 -26.36 -18.52 -38.86
CA ALA A 253 -27.36 -19.55 -38.57
C ALA A 253 -27.06 -20.34 -37.29
N ASP A 254 -25.85 -20.21 -36.73
CA ASP A 254 -25.43 -20.94 -35.54
C ASP A 254 -25.62 -20.07 -34.30
N GLU A 255 -26.67 -20.39 -33.54
CA GLU A 255 -27.06 -19.70 -32.32
C GLU A 255 -25.98 -19.70 -31.22
N ALA A 256 -25.04 -20.66 -31.25
CA ALA A 256 -23.89 -20.67 -30.33
C ALA A 256 -23.00 -19.42 -30.48
N ASN A 257 -23.05 -18.75 -31.64
CA ASN A 257 -22.34 -17.50 -31.89
C ASN A 257 -22.99 -16.27 -31.25
N ARG A 258 -24.20 -16.36 -30.68
CA ARG A 258 -24.85 -15.22 -30.00
C ARG A 258 -23.97 -14.64 -28.89
N SER A 259 -23.41 -15.50 -28.03
CA SER A 259 -22.51 -15.08 -26.93
C SER A 259 -21.31 -14.26 -27.44
N PHE A 260 -20.74 -14.67 -28.58
CA PHE A 260 -19.65 -13.97 -29.24
C PHE A 260 -20.09 -12.61 -29.77
N VAL A 261 -21.22 -12.54 -30.47
CA VAL A 261 -21.78 -11.30 -31.04
C VAL A 261 -22.10 -10.32 -29.92
N THR A 262 -22.77 -10.78 -28.87
CA THR A 262 -23.14 -9.97 -27.72
C THR A 262 -21.92 -9.36 -27.05
N ASP A 263 -20.87 -10.14 -26.81
CA ASP A 263 -19.65 -9.60 -26.21
C ASP A 263 -18.94 -8.61 -27.15
N VAL A 264 -18.83 -8.88 -28.46
CA VAL A 264 -18.22 -7.95 -29.43
C VAL A 264 -18.97 -6.62 -29.45
N TYR A 265 -20.29 -6.63 -29.58
CA TYR A 265 -21.08 -5.40 -29.59
C TYR A 265 -21.11 -4.69 -28.24
N THR A 266 -21.01 -5.41 -27.13
CA THR A 266 -20.85 -4.83 -25.79
C THR A 266 -19.53 -4.07 -25.71
N LYS A 267 -18.44 -4.69 -26.17
CA LYS A 267 -17.12 -4.04 -26.24
C LYS A 267 -17.10 -2.84 -27.18
N MET A 268 -17.74 -2.93 -28.34
CA MET A 268 -17.87 -1.79 -29.26
C MET A 268 -18.65 -0.63 -28.62
N ARG A 269 -19.74 -0.92 -27.90
CA ARG A 269 -20.51 0.09 -27.16
C ARG A 269 -19.65 0.77 -26.09
N GLU A 270 -18.96 0.00 -25.26
CA GLU A 270 -18.05 0.55 -24.25
C GLU A 270 -16.90 1.35 -24.88
N THR A 271 -16.51 1.03 -26.11
CA THR A 271 -15.49 1.77 -26.86
C THR A 271 -16.04 3.09 -27.40
N TRP A 272 -17.29 3.14 -27.85
CA TRP A 272 -17.99 4.40 -28.18
C TRP A 272 -18.06 5.32 -26.96
N GLU A 273 -18.48 4.79 -25.80
CA GLU A 273 -18.54 5.56 -24.55
C GLU A 273 -17.16 6.13 -24.17
N HIS A 274 -16.12 5.30 -24.25
CA HIS A 274 -14.78 5.75 -23.90
C HIS A 274 -14.18 6.73 -24.93
N ALA A 275 -14.57 6.63 -26.21
CA ALA A 275 -14.18 7.60 -27.23
C ALA A 275 -14.75 9.00 -26.96
N ILE A 276 -15.92 9.09 -26.31
CA ILE A 276 -16.48 10.37 -25.89
C ILE A 276 -15.57 11.01 -24.83
N GLU A 277 -15.23 10.27 -23.77
CA GLU A 277 -14.39 10.75 -22.68
C GLU A 277 -12.95 11.06 -23.16
N GLU A 278 -12.30 10.11 -23.83
CA GLU A 278 -10.88 10.19 -24.21
C GLU A 278 -10.63 11.14 -25.40
N ILE A 279 -11.50 11.11 -26.41
CA ILE A 279 -11.23 11.76 -27.69
C ILE A 279 -12.05 13.05 -27.86
N LEU A 280 -13.39 12.98 -27.74
CA LEU A 280 -14.24 14.16 -27.98
C LEU A 280 -14.03 15.22 -26.90
N PHE A 281 -14.05 14.81 -25.64
CA PHE A 281 -13.76 15.69 -24.52
C PHE A 281 -12.26 15.79 -24.21
N ALA A 282 -11.38 15.19 -25.02
CA ALA A 282 -9.94 15.21 -24.80
C ALA A 282 -9.48 14.81 -23.37
N GLY A 283 -10.28 14.01 -22.66
CA GLY A 283 -10.05 13.66 -21.26
C GLY A 283 -10.22 14.82 -20.28
N VAL A 284 -11.05 15.82 -20.60
CA VAL A 284 -11.53 16.88 -19.69
C VAL A 284 -12.35 16.25 -18.56
N VAL A 285 -13.22 15.30 -18.91
CA VAL A 285 -13.96 14.46 -17.97
C VAL A 285 -13.57 13.01 -18.22
N GLY A 286 -13.30 12.25 -17.17
CA GLY A 286 -12.97 10.83 -17.28
C GLY A 286 -13.25 10.07 -15.99
N ARG A 287 -13.50 8.77 -16.14
CA ARG A 287 -13.70 7.87 -14.98
C ARG A 287 -12.46 7.86 -14.09
N PHE A 288 -12.70 7.77 -12.77
CA PHE A 288 -11.65 7.72 -11.74
C PHE A 288 -10.76 8.97 -11.65
N ARG A 289 -11.23 10.12 -12.18
CA ARG A 289 -10.62 11.43 -11.96
C ARG A 289 -11.57 12.30 -11.14
N PRO A 290 -11.10 12.91 -10.04
CA PRO A 290 -11.96 13.79 -9.23
C PRO A 290 -12.22 15.12 -9.93
N ASN A 291 -11.21 15.61 -10.63
CA ASN A 291 -11.19 16.96 -11.18
C ASN A 291 -11.57 16.99 -12.66
N VAL A 292 -12.28 18.06 -13.05
CA VAL A 292 -12.47 18.42 -14.45
C VAL A 292 -11.19 19.09 -14.94
N ALA A 293 -10.53 18.49 -15.94
CA ALA A 293 -9.24 18.97 -16.44
C ALA A 293 -9.44 20.15 -17.41
N THR A 294 -9.68 21.34 -16.88
CA THR A 294 -10.01 22.56 -17.63
C THR A 294 -8.98 22.91 -18.71
N MET A 295 -7.68 22.73 -18.44
CA MET A 295 -6.63 22.99 -19.44
C MET A 295 -6.73 22.09 -20.68
N ARG A 296 -7.39 20.92 -20.59
CA ARG A 296 -7.60 20.04 -21.73
C ARG A 296 -8.74 20.48 -22.65
N LEU A 297 -9.53 21.49 -22.25
CA LEU A 297 -10.62 22.03 -23.06
C LEU A 297 -10.14 22.53 -24.42
N ARG A 298 -8.88 22.98 -24.53
CA ARG A 298 -8.29 23.43 -25.80
C ARG A 298 -8.38 22.41 -26.94
N ALA A 299 -8.44 21.12 -26.62
CA ALA A 299 -8.54 20.03 -27.59
C ALA A 299 -9.91 19.36 -27.62
N ALA A 300 -10.83 19.75 -26.73
CA ALA A 300 -12.17 19.22 -26.67
C ALA A 300 -13.02 19.86 -27.77
N HIS A 301 -13.68 19.03 -28.58
CA HIS A 301 -14.51 19.50 -29.70
C HIS A 301 -15.61 18.51 -30.02
N VAL A 302 -16.84 19.03 -30.13
CA VAL A 302 -18.03 18.25 -30.41
C VAL A 302 -18.86 18.99 -31.46
N ASP A 303 -19.02 18.36 -32.63
CA ASP A 303 -19.93 18.83 -33.67
C ASP A 303 -21.23 18.02 -33.71
N LYS A 304 -22.24 18.56 -34.39
CA LYS A 304 -23.50 17.85 -34.64
C LYS A 304 -23.28 16.50 -35.35
N SER A 305 -22.34 16.43 -36.30
CA SER A 305 -22.00 15.19 -36.99
C SER A 305 -21.42 14.13 -36.07
N ASP A 306 -20.72 14.53 -35.00
CA ASP A 306 -20.19 13.60 -34.01
C ASP A 306 -21.34 12.95 -33.23
N TYR A 307 -22.34 13.75 -32.81
CA TYR A 307 -23.54 13.23 -32.16
C TYR A 307 -24.31 12.26 -33.05
N GLU A 308 -24.52 12.59 -34.32
CA GLU A 308 -25.24 11.73 -35.27
C GLU A 308 -24.52 10.38 -35.47
N ALA A 309 -23.18 10.41 -35.59
CA ALA A 309 -22.36 9.21 -35.70
C ALA A 309 -22.40 8.35 -34.42
N ILE A 310 -22.25 8.97 -33.26
CA ILE A 310 -22.32 8.29 -31.95
C ILE A 310 -23.71 7.69 -31.74
N TYR A 311 -24.77 8.44 -32.01
CA TYR A 311 -26.15 7.99 -31.86
C TYR A 311 -26.44 6.78 -32.76
N ALA A 312 -26.04 6.82 -34.03
CA ALA A 312 -26.18 5.69 -34.94
C ALA A 312 -25.37 4.47 -34.48
N GLY A 313 -24.12 4.68 -34.06
CA GLY A 313 -23.23 3.63 -33.56
C GLY A 313 -23.74 2.96 -32.28
N MET A 314 -24.15 3.76 -31.29
CA MET A 314 -24.70 3.28 -30.02
C MET A 314 -26.03 2.56 -30.21
N THR A 315 -26.93 3.09 -31.06
CA THR A 315 -28.19 2.43 -31.40
C THR A 315 -27.93 1.08 -32.06
N ARG A 316 -26.99 1.02 -33.02
CA ARG A 316 -26.59 -0.23 -33.68
C ARG A 316 -26.01 -1.24 -32.69
N CYS A 317 -25.13 -0.81 -31.77
CA CYS A 317 -24.57 -1.71 -30.76
C CYS A 317 -25.61 -2.18 -29.75
N SER A 318 -26.53 -1.30 -29.35
CA SER A 318 -27.62 -1.60 -28.41
C SER A 318 -28.51 -2.74 -28.89
N LYS A 319 -28.70 -2.87 -30.21
CA LYS A 319 -29.48 -3.95 -30.82
C LYS A 319 -28.89 -5.35 -30.58
N TYR A 320 -27.59 -5.46 -30.34
CA TYR A 320 -26.90 -6.75 -30.23
C TYR A 320 -26.14 -6.93 -28.90
N SER A 321 -25.96 -5.86 -28.11
CA SER A 321 -25.43 -5.92 -26.74
C SER A 321 -26.45 -6.50 -25.76
N GLY A 322 -25.98 -7.13 -24.68
CA GLY A 322 -26.75 -8.02 -23.79
C GLY A 322 -27.73 -7.35 -22.83
N HIS A 323 -28.47 -6.34 -23.30
CA HIS A 323 -29.58 -5.77 -22.55
C HIS A 323 -30.86 -6.60 -22.73
N ASP A 324 -31.71 -6.59 -21.71
CA ASP A 324 -33.03 -7.24 -21.71
C ASP A 324 -33.87 -6.71 -22.88
N GLN A 325 -34.02 -7.52 -23.92
CA GLN A 325 -34.81 -7.17 -25.10
C GLN A 325 -36.26 -7.55 -24.86
N ALA A 326 -37.19 -6.68 -25.28
CA ALA A 326 -38.61 -6.98 -25.24
C ALA A 326 -38.89 -8.35 -25.88
N ALA A 327 -39.64 -9.20 -25.17
CA ALA A 327 -40.02 -10.55 -25.58
C ALA A 327 -40.84 -10.48 -26.88
N GLY A 328 -40.17 -10.61 -28.03
CA GLY A 328 -40.85 -10.53 -29.33
C GLY A 328 -39.96 -10.28 -30.55
N VAL A 329 -38.67 -9.96 -30.38
CA VAL A 329 -37.74 -9.84 -31.51
C VAL A 329 -36.79 -11.04 -31.52
N PRO A 330 -36.95 -12.01 -32.43
CA PRO A 330 -35.83 -12.89 -32.79
C PRO A 330 -34.79 -11.99 -33.44
N ALA A 331 -33.80 -11.53 -32.68
CA ALA A 331 -32.68 -10.83 -33.27
C ALA A 331 -31.83 -11.89 -33.99
N ASP A 332 -32.12 -12.12 -35.27
CA ASP A 332 -31.25 -12.88 -36.16
C ASP A 332 -29.82 -12.34 -36.01
N LEU A 333 -28.85 -13.25 -35.97
CA LEU A 333 -27.46 -12.87 -35.83
C LEU A 333 -27.03 -12.05 -37.05
N PRO A 334 -26.27 -10.96 -36.86
CA PRO A 334 -25.80 -10.13 -37.96
C PRO A 334 -24.80 -10.92 -38.81
N LYS A 335 -24.70 -10.60 -40.10
CA LYS A 335 -23.68 -11.21 -40.96
C LYS A 335 -22.29 -10.79 -40.49
N PHE A 336 -21.30 -11.65 -40.67
CA PHE A 336 -19.91 -11.29 -40.32
C PHE A 336 -19.45 -9.99 -40.99
N ALA A 337 -19.84 -9.77 -42.24
CA ALA A 337 -19.55 -8.56 -43.00
C ALA A 337 -20.14 -7.30 -42.34
N ASP A 338 -21.35 -7.40 -41.78
CA ASP A 338 -22.02 -6.29 -41.10
C ASP A 338 -21.30 -5.94 -39.80
N ILE A 339 -20.89 -6.94 -39.01
CA ILE A 339 -20.14 -6.74 -37.76
C ILE A 339 -18.81 -6.05 -38.06
N LYS A 340 -18.10 -6.50 -39.11
CA LYS A 340 -16.84 -5.90 -39.54
C LYS A 340 -17.03 -4.47 -40.03
N ALA A 341 -18.06 -4.21 -40.85
CA ALA A 341 -18.39 -2.87 -41.31
C ALA A 341 -18.74 -1.92 -40.16
N ASP A 342 -19.45 -2.40 -39.13
CA ASP A 342 -19.76 -1.62 -37.93
C ASP A 342 -18.47 -1.27 -37.15
N LEU A 343 -17.52 -2.20 -37.04
CA LEU A 343 -16.20 -1.93 -36.41
C LEU A 343 -15.37 -0.94 -37.24
N ASP A 344 -15.39 -1.07 -38.56
CA ASP A 344 -14.64 -0.20 -39.46
C ASP A 344 -15.17 1.24 -39.41
N LYS A 345 -16.49 1.42 -39.28
CA LYS A 345 -17.11 2.74 -39.03
C LYS A 345 -16.63 3.36 -37.72
N LEU A 346 -16.65 2.60 -36.62
CA LEU A 346 -16.15 3.06 -35.33
C LEU A 346 -14.66 3.42 -35.40
N THR A 347 -13.85 2.58 -36.05
CA THR A 347 -12.41 2.81 -36.21
C THR A 347 -12.13 4.07 -37.04
N SER A 348 -12.85 4.24 -38.14
CA SER A 348 -12.74 5.43 -39.00
C SER A 348 -13.13 6.69 -38.26
N TYR A 349 -14.24 6.65 -37.51
CA TYR A 349 -14.69 7.76 -36.67
C TYR A 349 -13.63 8.15 -35.63
N VAL A 350 -13.14 7.18 -34.86
CA VAL A 350 -12.10 7.38 -33.84
C VAL A 350 -10.84 7.99 -34.46
N THR A 351 -10.44 7.53 -35.64
CA THR A 351 -9.26 8.05 -36.36
C THR A 351 -9.45 9.52 -36.75
N ALA A 352 -10.59 9.86 -37.33
CA ALA A 352 -10.92 11.23 -37.72
C ALA A 352 -11.00 12.17 -36.50
N ALA A 353 -11.74 11.76 -35.46
CA ALA A 353 -11.90 12.54 -34.23
C ALA A 353 -10.56 12.75 -33.51
N ASN A 354 -9.70 11.73 -33.46
CA ASN A 354 -8.38 11.83 -32.83
C ASN A 354 -7.42 12.72 -33.64
N THR A 355 -7.53 12.72 -34.97
CA THR A 355 -6.76 13.63 -35.83
C THR A 355 -7.16 15.08 -35.54
N ARG A 356 -8.46 15.37 -35.51
CA ARG A 356 -9.00 16.68 -35.14
C ARG A 356 -8.53 17.12 -33.75
N ARG A 357 -8.67 16.26 -32.74
CA ARG A 357 -8.20 16.51 -31.36
C ARG A 357 -6.72 16.92 -31.32
N LYS A 358 -5.84 16.20 -32.04
CA LYS A 358 -4.41 16.50 -32.08
C LYS A 358 -4.09 17.83 -32.76
N THR A 359 -4.86 18.22 -33.76
CA THR A 359 -4.72 19.52 -34.41
C THR A 359 -5.10 20.64 -33.44
N LEU A 360 -6.27 20.53 -32.81
CA LEU A 360 -6.75 21.51 -31.82
C LEU A 360 -5.82 21.62 -30.60
N GLU A 361 -5.27 20.50 -30.12
CA GLU A 361 -4.28 20.50 -29.03
C GLU A 361 -3.06 21.37 -29.37
N LYS A 362 -2.55 21.30 -30.61
CA LYS A 362 -1.42 22.11 -31.05
C LYS A 362 -1.79 23.59 -31.19
N GLU A 363 -2.95 23.88 -31.75
CA GLU A 363 -3.46 25.25 -31.90
C GLU A 363 -3.68 25.90 -30.52
N GLY A 364 -4.26 25.16 -29.58
CA GLY A 364 -4.48 25.59 -28.21
C GLY A 364 -3.18 25.85 -27.45
N GLN A 365 -2.18 24.97 -27.57
CA GLN A 365 -0.85 25.19 -26.98
C GLN A 365 -0.19 26.47 -27.55
N ALA A 366 -0.28 26.67 -28.87
CA ALA A 366 0.25 27.88 -29.50
C ALA A 366 -0.44 29.17 -29.02
N TYR A 367 -1.75 29.11 -28.71
CA TYR A 367 -2.49 30.20 -28.11
C TYR A 367 -2.04 30.48 -26.67
N GLU A 368 -1.90 29.44 -25.85
CA GLU A 368 -1.43 29.54 -24.45
C GLU A 368 0.01 30.09 -24.34
N ASP A 369 0.88 29.77 -25.31
CA ASP A 369 2.27 30.24 -25.36
C ASP A 369 2.44 31.67 -25.92
N GLY A 370 1.37 32.26 -26.49
CA GLY A 370 1.36 33.62 -27.03
C GLY A 370 1.24 34.71 -25.96
N PRO A 371 1.50 36.00 -26.27
CA PRO A 371 1.25 37.08 -25.33
C PRO A 371 -0.26 37.17 -25.03
N MET A 372 -0.64 36.78 -23.82
CA MET A 372 -1.99 36.97 -23.30
C MET A 372 -2.32 38.47 -23.33
N ALA A 373 -3.21 38.90 -24.23
CA ALA A 373 -3.75 40.24 -24.19
C ALA A 373 -4.49 40.41 -22.85
N ALA A 374 -4.06 41.38 -22.03
CA ALA A 374 -4.60 41.61 -20.69
C ALA A 374 -6.08 42.06 -20.70
N ASP A 375 -6.66 42.35 -21.87
CA ASP A 375 -7.98 42.95 -22.03
C ASP A 375 -9.04 41.96 -22.55
N VAL A 376 -9.10 40.74 -22.00
CA VAL A 376 -10.14 39.75 -22.37
C VAL A 376 -10.80 39.16 -21.13
N LEU A 377 -11.25 40.03 -20.22
CA LEU A 377 -12.29 39.74 -19.25
C LEU A 377 -13.03 41.05 -18.94
N ASP A 378 -13.88 41.48 -19.89
CA ASP A 378 -14.97 42.43 -19.61
C ASP A 378 -16.25 41.67 -19.24
#